data_AF-A0A120G8H6-F1
#
_entry.id   AF-A0A120G8H6-F1
#
_cell.length_a   1.000
_cell.length_b   1.000
_cell.length_c   1.000
_cell.angle_alpha   90.00
_cell.angle_beta   90.00
_cell.angle_gamma   90.00
#
_symmetry.space_group_name_H-M   'P 1'
#
loop_
_entity.id
_entity.type
_entity.pdbx_description
1 polymer ?
#
loop_
_entity_poly.entity_id
_entity_poly.type
_entity_poly.pdbx_seq_one_letter_code
_entity_poly.pdbx_strand_id
1 'polypeptide(L)'
;MSTVELIASHEQQLIDAELLLASLNEQWESACRAGDDVAALEDQIDSTARLTKRLSLRLEALQDQKVSEVNQAKIDAANAQAAEAMEAVERLVVARKSIAQLVEKLKPLIDTHNAAFQVIADRSQLAGHTVSLAGVRKSLEAIQPLDMGNVAAITNLMGTKQTLDIVVGSSSH
;
A
#
# COMPACT_ATOMS: atom_id res chain seq x y z
N MET A 1 16.33 -5.29 -24.69
CA MET A 1 15.99 -3.90 -25.07
C MET A 1 14.63 -3.60 -24.47
N SER A 2 14.52 -2.60 -23.60
CA SER A 2 13.27 -2.23 -22.93
C SER A 2 12.31 -1.49 -23.88
N THR A 3 11.01 -1.41 -23.55
CA THR A 3 10.01 -0.62 -24.31
C THR A 3 10.45 0.84 -24.46
N VAL A 4 11.09 1.41 -23.43
CA VAL A 4 11.64 2.77 -23.44
C VAL A 4 12.82 2.92 -24.38
N GLU A 5 13.76 1.96 -24.36
CA GLU A 5 14.90 1.95 -25.30
C GLU A 5 14.45 1.81 -26.75
N LEU A 6 13.42 1.00 -27.00
CA LEU A 6 12.86 0.81 -28.33
C LEU A 6 12.14 2.06 -28.85
N ILE A 7 11.41 2.76 -27.98
CA ILE A 7 10.80 4.06 -28.29
C ILE A 7 11.90 5.06 -28.70
N ALA A 8 12.92 5.25 -27.86
CA ALA A 8 14.00 6.18 -28.15
C ALA A 8 14.72 5.86 -29.48
N SER A 9 14.95 4.57 -29.76
CA SER A 9 15.52 4.15 -31.03
C SER A 9 14.63 4.48 -32.23
N HIS A 10 13.32 4.26 -32.13
CA HIS A 10 12.39 4.55 -33.22
C HIS A 10 12.12 6.05 -33.39
N GLU A 11 12.17 6.85 -32.31
CA GLU A 11 12.13 8.31 -32.38
C GLU A 11 13.31 8.85 -33.17
N GLN A 12 14.53 8.35 -32.89
CA GLN A 12 15.71 8.75 -33.66
C GLN A 12 15.59 8.34 -35.13
N GLN A 13 15.14 7.11 -35.42
CA GLN A 13 14.93 6.66 -36.80
C GLN A 13 13.87 7.48 -37.53
N LEU A 14 12.83 7.95 -36.83
CA LEU A 14 11.80 8.81 -37.41
C LEU A 14 12.39 10.18 -37.77
N ILE A 15 13.16 10.80 -36.87
CA ILE A 15 13.85 12.07 -37.13
C ILE A 15 14.78 11.94 -38.34
N ASP A 16 15.57 10.87 -38.40
CA ASP A 16 16.50 10.64 -39.51
C ASP A 16 15.74 10.45 -40.84
N ALA A 17 14.59 9.76 -40.82
CA ALA A 17 13.75 9.56 -42.00
C ALA A 17 13.06 10.87 -42.46
N GLU A 18 12.61 11.71 -41.53
CA GLU A 18 12.04 13.04 -41.84
C GLU A 18 13.08 13.98 -42.44
N LEU A 19 14.29 13.99 -41.90
CA LEU A 19 15.42 14.75 -42.46
C LEU A 19 15.79 14.27 -43.86
N LEU A 20 15.83 12.96 -44.07
CA LEU A 20 16.08 12.39 -45.39
C LEU A 20 14.97 12.77 -46.39
N LEU A 21 13.70 12.69 -45.98
CA LEU A 21 12.57 13.05 -46.83
C LEU A 21 12.62 14.53 -47.23
N ALA A 22 12.97 15.43 -46.31
CA ALA A 22 13.15 16.85 -46.60
C ALA A 22 14.28 17.07 -47.62
N SER A 23 15.43 16.40 -47.43
CA SER A 23 16.55 16.48 -48.37
C SER A 23 16.22 15.93 -49.76
N LEU A 24 15.48 14.82 -49.85
CA LEU A 24 15.05 14.25 -51.12
C LEU A 24 14.08 15.18 -51.86
N ASN A 25 13.17 15.84 -51.13
CA ASN A 25 12.27 16.85 -51.72
C ASN A 25 13.04 18.04 -52.30
N GLU A 26 14.05 18.56 -51.59
CA GLU A 26 14.90 19.64 -52.12
C GLU A 26 15.66 19.21 -53.39
N GLN A 27 16.18 17.97 -53.40
CA GLN A 27 16.86 17.40 -54.57
C GLN A 27 15.90 17.23 -55.75
N TRP A 28 14.68 16.74 -55.50
CA TRP A 28 13.64 16.59 -56.51
C TRP A 28 13.24 17.94 -57.10
N GLU A 29 13.02 18.97 -56.27
CA GLU A 29 12.73 20.33 -56.76
C GLU A 29 13.86 20.88 -57.63
N SER A 30 15.11 20.65 -57.24
CA SER A 30 16.27 21.09 -58.01
C SER A 30 16.38 20.36 -59.36
N ALA A 31 16.18 19.04 -59.37
CA ALA A 31 16.24 18.21 -60.58
C ALA A 31 15.10 18.55 -61.55
N CYS A 32 13.89 18.79 -61.04
CA CYS A 32 12.75 19.27 -61.81
C CYS A 32 13.05 20.60 -62.52
N ARG A 33 13.74 21.54 -61.85
CA ARG A 33 14.15 22.82 -62.47
C ARG A 33 15.26 22.66 -63.51
N ALA A 34 16.11 21.66 -63.36
CA ALA A 34 17.16 21.33 -64.33
C ALA A 34 16.62 20.58 -65.55
N GLY A 35 15.42 20.00 -65.46
CA GLY A 35 14.82 19.16 -66.50
C GLY A 35 15.38 17.73 -66.51
N ASP A 36 15.95 17.29 -65.38
CA ASP A 36 16.49 15.94 -65.22
C ASP A 36 15.37 14.90 -65.03
N ASP A 37 15.68 13.63 -65.29
CA ASP A 37 14.78 12.51 -64.97
C ASP A 37 14.72 12.28 -63.45
N VAL A 38 13.53 12.45 -62.87
CA VAL A 38 13.30 12.42 -61.42
C VAL A 38 12.66 11.12 -60.92
N ALA A 39 12.38 10.14 -61.80
CA ALA A 39 11.63 8.93 -61.43
C ALA A 39 12.26 8.17 -60.24
N ALA A 40 13.60 8.05 -60.22
CA ALA A 40 14.29 7.39 -59.12
C ALA A 40 14.23 8.17 -57.79
N LEU A 41 14.17 9.51 -57.84
CA LEU A 41 13.99 10.35 -56.65
C LEU A 41 12.57 10.24 -56.12
N GLU A 42 11.57 10.20 -57.00
CA GLU A 42 10.16 10.00 -56.63
C GLU A 42 9.96 8.66 -55.91
N ASP A 43 10.54 7.57 -56.43
CA ASP A 43 10.50 6.26 -55.78
C ASP A 43 11.14 6.29 -54.37
N GLN A 44 12.24 7.03 -54.21
CA GLN A 44 12.91 7.18 -52.92
C GLN A 44 12.09 8.03 -51.93
N ILE A 45 11.47 9.11 -52.40
CA ILE A 45 10.55 9.95 -51.61
C ILE A 45 9.37 9.10 -51.13
N ASP A 46 8.74 8.34 -52.02
CA ASP A 46 7.62 7.47 -51.71
C ASP A 46 7.99 6.39 -50.69
N SER A 47 9.13 5.73 -50.89
CA SER A 47 9.64 4.72 -49.95
C SER A 47 9.93 5.34 -48.58
N THR A 48 10.55 6.51 -48.54
CA THR A 48 10.89 7.21 -47.30
C THR A 48 9.63 7.70 -46.58
N ALA A 49 8.65 8.25 -47.29
CA ALA A 49 7.37 8.66 -46.72
C ALA A 49 6.59 7.48 -46.12
N ARG A 50 6.61 6.31 -46.77
CA ARG A 50 6.03 5.07 -46.22
C ARG A 50 6.76 4.61 -44.97
N LEU A 51 8.08 4.73 -44.94
CA LEU A 51 8.90 4.42 -43.77
C LEU A 51 8.54 5.34 -42.59
N THR A 52 8.51 6.65 -42.81
CA THR A 52 8.11 7.66 -41.81
C THR A 52 6.75 7.32 -41.21
N LYS A 53 5.73 7.10 -42.06
CA LYS A 53 4.39 6.73 -41.60
C LYS A 53 4.37 5.44 -40.76
N ARG A 54 5.13 4.43 -41.18
CA ARG A 54 5.23 3.16 -40.44
C ARG A 54 5.91 3.35 -39.08
N LEU A 55 6.97 4.16 -39.01
CA LEU A 55 7.65 4.48 -37.75
C LEU A 55 6.73 5.25 -36.81
N SER A 56 5.99 6.25 -37.30
CA SER A 56 5.02 7.00 -36.50
C SER A 56 3.95 6.10 -35.88
N LEU A 57 3.32 5.22 -36.69
CA LEU A 57 2.31 4.27 -36.19
C LEU A 57 2.91 3.27 -35.18
N ARG A 58 4.16 2.86 -35.40
CA ARG A 58 4.84 1.96 -34.48
C ARG A 58 5.16 2.65 -33.15
N LEU A 59 5.54 3.92 -33.16
CA LEU A 59 5.78 4.72 -31.97
C LEU A 59 4.50 4.92 -31.16
N GLU A 60 3.39 5.22 -31.82
CA GLU A 60 2.07 5.32 -31.17
C GLU A 60 1.70 4.03 -30.43
N ALA A 61 1.80 2.88 -31.11
CA ALA A 61 1.53 1.59 -30.50
C ALA A 61 2.48 1.24 -29.33
N LEU A 62 3.76 1.63 -29.44
CA LEU A 62 4.73 1.42 -28.35
C LEU A 62 4.46 2.33 -27.15
N GLN A 63 3.97 3.55 -27.39
CA GLN A 63 3.59 4.47 -26.33
C GLN A 63 2.37 3.95 -25.56
N ASP A 64 1.37 3.41 -26.27
CA ASP A 64 0.22 2.74 -25.65
C ASP A 64 0.65 1.52 -24.83
N GLN A 65 1.58 0.71 -25.37
CA GLN A 65 2.15 -0.43 -24.65
C GLN A 65 2.84 0.02 -23.35
N LYS A 66 3.65 1.10 -23.41
CA LYS A 66 4.32 1.66 -22.22
C LYS A 66 3.31 2.10 -21.15
N VAL A 67 2.20 2.72 -21.53
CA VAL A 67 1.13 3.11 -20.59
C VAL A 67 0.48 1.87 -19.98
N SER A 68 0.22 0.84 -20.78
CA SER A 68 -0.34 -0.44 -20.31
C SER A 68 0.59 -1.12 -19.30
N GLU A 69 1.89 -1.18 -19.58
CA GLU A 69 2.90 -1.76 -18.68
C GLU A 69 2.96 -1.03 -17.33
N VAL A 70 2.94 0.31 -17.34
CA VAL A 70 2.91 1.12 -16.11
C VAL A 70 1.63 0.88 -15.31
N ASN A 71 0.48 0.79 -15.97
CA ASN A 71 -0.79 0.54 -15.30
C ASN A 71 -0.84 -0.88 -14.73
N GLN A 72 -0.32 -1.87 -15.45
CA GLN A 72 -0.24 -3.24 -14.96
C GLN A 72 0.63 -3.33 -13.70
N ALA A 73 1.79 -2.67 -13.68
CA ALA A 73 2.65 -2.62 -12.51
C ALA A 73 1.95 -1.99 -11.28
N LYS A 74 1.12 -0.96 -11.49
CA LYS A 74 0.30 -0.36 -10.40
C LYS A 74 -0.76 -1.33 -9.89
N ILE A 75 -1.43 -2.06 -10.79
CA ILE A 75 -2.43 -3.07 -10.44
C ILE A 75 -1.78 -4.20 -9.63
N ASP A 76 -0.62 -4.69 -10.06
CA ASP A 76 0.11 -5.76 -9.38
C ASP A 76 0.54 -5.32 -7.97
N ALA A 77 1.03 -4.09 -7.82
CA ALA A 77 1.37 -3.53 -6.51
C ALA A 77 0.14 -3.39 -5.59
N ALA A 78 -0.99 -2.91 -6.13
CA ALA A 78 -2.23 -2.81 -5.37
C ALA A 78 -2.76 -4.19 -4.94
N ASN A 79 -2.65 -5.21 -5.80
CA ASN A 79 -3.03 -6.58 -5.49
C ASN A 79 -2.15 -7.19 -4.40
N ALA A 80 -0.84 -6.95 -4.43
CA ALA A 80 0.08 -7.38 -3.38
C ALA A 80 -0.30 -6.74 -2.03
N GLN A 81 -0.54 -5.43 -2.01
CA GLN A 81 -0.97 -4.72 -0.81
C GLN A 81 -2.33 -5.23 -0.29
N ALA A 82 -3.28 -5.54 -1.19
CA ALA A 82 -4.56 -6.11 -0.81
C ALA A 82 -4.41 -7.49 -0.17
N ALA A 83 -3.51 -8.33 -0.68
CA ALA A 83 -3.21 -9.64 -0.11
C ALA A 83 -2.62 -9.53 1.31
N GLU A 84 -1.66 -8.62 1.51
CA GLU A 84 -1.08 -8.35 2.83
C GLU A 84 -2.14 -7.84 3.83
N ALA A 85 -3.03 -6.94 3.38
CA ALA A 85 -4.12 -6.43 4.20
C ALA A 85 -5.11 -7.54 4.59
N MET A 86 -5.44 -8.45 3.67
CA MET A 86 -6.30 -9.61 3.97
C MET A 86 -5.67 -10.51 5.02
N GLU A 87 -4.38 -10.82 4.90
CA GLU A 87 -3.67 -11.65 5.87
C GLU A 87 -3.65 -10.98 7.26
N ALA A 88 -3.45 -9.66 7.32
CA ALA A 88 -3.52 -8.91 8.57
C ALA A 88 -4.93 -8.97 9.21
N VAL A 89 -5.99 -8.87 8.40
CA VAL A 89 -7.38 -9.02 8.86
C VAL A 89 -7.62 -10.42 9.41
N GLU A 90 -7.14 -11.47 8.75
CA GLU A 90 -7.27 -12.85 9.24
C GLU A 90 -6.60 -13.03 10.61
N ARG A 91 -5.38 -12.49 10.80
CA ARG A 91 -4.71 -12.51 12.10
C ARG A 91 -5.52 -11.79 13.18
N LEU A 92 -6.13 -10.64 12.86
CA LEU A 92 -7.00 -9.90 13.79
C LEU A 92 -8.27 -10.69 14.14
N VAL A 93 -8.87 -11.39 13.18
CA VAL A 93 -10.03 -12.25 13.43
C VAL A 93 -9.67 -13.39 14.38
N VAL A 94 -8.52 -14.03 14.21
CA VAL A 94 -8.02 -15.06 15.13
C VAL A 94 -7.77 -14.48 16.53
N ALA A 95 -7.12 -13.33 16.62
CA ALA A 95 -6.87 -12.65 17.90
C ALA A 95 -8.19 -12.29 18.61
N ARG A 96 -9.18 -11.78 17.88
CA ARG A 96 -10.52 -11.46 18.42
C ARG A 96 -11.20 -12.70 18.99
N LYS A 97 -11.12 -13.85 18.32
CA LYS A 97 -11.66 -15.12 18.83
C LYS A 97 -10.98 -15.54 20.14
N SER A 98 -9.66 -15.41 20.22
CA SER A 98 -8.91 -15.70 21.45
C SER A 98 -9.32 -14.80 22.61
N ILE A 99 -9.47 -13.49 22.36
CA ILE A 99 -9.95 -12.53 23.37
C ILE A 99 -11.35 -12.92 23.86
N ALA A 100 -12.27 -13.26 22.95
CA ALA A 100 -13.62 -13.69 23.32
C ALA A 100 -13.60 -14.92 24.26
N GLN A 101 -12.76 -15.91 23.96
CA GLN A 101 -12.59 -17.09 24.83
C GLN A 101 -12.01 -16.74 26.20
N LEU A 102 -11.07 -15.80 26.28
CA LEU A 102 -10.54 -15.31 27.57
C LEU A 102 -11.61 -14.60 28.38
N VAL A 103 -12.43 -13.76 27.74
CA VAL A 103 -13.57 -13.08 28.38
C VAL A 103 -14.57 -14.09 28.93
N GLU A 104 -14.91 -15.13 28.18
CA GLU A 104 -15.80 -16.20 28.64
C GLU A 104 -15.25 -16.95 29.86
N LYS A 105 -13.92 -17.13 29.96
CA LYS A 105 -13.27 -17.74 31.14
C LYS A 105 -13.20 -16.81 32.34
N LEU A 106 -12.99 -15.52 32.12
CA LEU A 106 -12.88 -14.53 33.20
C LEU A 106 -14.22 -14.22 33.87
N LYS A 107 -15.31 -14.20 33.11
CA LYS A 107 -16.65 -13.90 33.62
C LYS A 107 -17.07 -14.75 34.83
N PRO A 108 -17.01 -16.10 34.79
CA PRO A 108 -17.39 -16.91 35.94
C PRO A 108 -16.44 -16.74 37.14
N LEU A 109 -15.15 -16.44 36.91
CA LEU A 109 -14.21 -16.15 37.99
C LEU A 109 -14.59 -14.87 38.75
N ILE A 110 -14.95 -13.81 38.01
CA ILE A 110 -15.43 -12.55 38.58
C ILE A 110 -16.74 -12.78 39.35
N ASP A 111 -17.69 -13.51 38.76
CA ASP A 111 -18.97 -13.82 39.40
C ASP A 111 -18.78 -14.62 40.70
N THR A 112 -17.87 -15.60 40.69
CA THR A 112 -17.52 -16.40 41.88
C THR A 112 -16.87 -15.53 42.97
N HIS A 113 -15.99 -14.62 42.57
CA HIS A 113 -15.32 -13.71 43.50
C HIS A 113 -16.31 -12.73 44.14
N ASN A 114 -17.22 -12.17 43.34
CA ASN A 114 -18.29 -11.30 43.81
C ASN A 114 -19.24 -12.03 44.78
N ALA A 115 -19.63 -13.26 44.47
CA ALA A 115 -20.46 -14.07 45.35
C ALA A 115 -19.76 -14.36 46.70
N ALA A 116 -18.46 -14.68 46.67
CA ALA A 116 -17.68 -14.89 47.89
C ALA A 116 -17.59 -13.62 48.75
N PHE A 117 -17.36 -12.45 48.12
CA PHE A 117 -17.39 -11.16 48.81
C PHE A 117 -18.74 -10.87 49.45
N GLN A 118 -19.84 -11.12 48.74
CA GLN A 118 -21.19 -10.91 49.27
C GLN A 118 -21.47 -11.77 50.50
N VAL A 119 -21.07 -13.04 50.49
CA VAL A 119 -21.20 -13.94 51.66
C VAL A 119 -20.41 -13.40 52.87
N ILE A 120 -19.21 -12.88 52.65
CA ILE A 120 -18.39 -12.27 53.72
C ILE A 120 -19.07 -10.98 54.24
N ALA A 121 -19.57 -10.14 53.35
CA ALA A 121 -20.28 -8.91 53.69
C ALA A 121 -21.55 -9.20 54.52
N ASP A 122 -22.39 -10.13 54.08
CA ASP A 122 -23.63 -10.52 54.76
C ASP A 122 -23.33 -11.11 56.15
N ARG A 123 -22.30 -11.96 56.27
CA ARG A 123 -21.85 -12.51 57.55
C ARG A 123 -21.34 -11.43 58.51
N SER A 124 -20.63 -10.42 58.00
CA SER A 124 -20.13 -9.31 58.82
C SER A 124 -21.26 -8.42 59.35
N GLN A 125 -22.29 -8.16 58.53
CA GLN A 125 -23.51 -7.46 58.95
C GLN A 125 -24.29 -8.25 60.01
N LEU A 126 -24.47 -9.55 59.82
CA LEU A 126 -25.16 -10.44 60.77
C LEU A 126 -24.43 -10.55 62.12
N ALA A 127 -23.11 -10.44 62.13
CA ALA A 127 -22.29 -10.46 63.35
C ALA A 127 -22.25 -9.12 64.10
N GLY A 128 -22.94 -8.08 63.61
CA GLY A 128 -22.91 -6.73 64.21
C GLY A 128 -21.56 -6.01 64.07
N HIS A 129 -20.63 -6.57 63.29
CA HIS A 129 -19.34 -5.97 63.00
C HIS A 129 -19.47 -5.15 61.72
N THR A 130 -19.71 -3.85 61.85
CA THR A 130 -19.46 -2.91 60.76
C THR A 130 -17.95 -2.94 60.46
N VAL A 131 -17.57 -3.54 59.34
CA VAL A 131 -16.17 -3.48 58.90
C VAL A 131 -15.85 -2.01 58.61
N SER A 132 -14.99 -1.40 59.42
CA SER A 132 -14.61 -0.01 59.18
C SER A 132 -13.86 0.08 57.84
N LEU A 133 -14.14 1.14 57.06
CA LEU A 133 -13.45 1.41 55.79
C LEU A 133 -11.91 1.36 55.91
N ALA A 134 -11.37 1.62 57.11
CA ALA A 134 -9.94 1.52 57.41
C ALA A 134 -9.40 0.08 57.36
N GLY A 135 -10.19 -0.92 57.81
CA GLY A 135 -9.80 -2.33 57.75
C GLY A 135 -9.83 -2.89 56.32
N VAL A 136 -10.81 -2.47 55.52
CA VAL A 136 -10.90 -2.82 54.08
C VAL A 136 -9.74 -2.21 53.31
N ARG A 137 -9.40 -0.94 53.57
CA ARG A 137 -8.25 -0.25 52.97
C ARG A 137 -6.92 -0.96 53.26
N LYS A 138 -6.68 -1.35 54.52
CA LYS A 138 -5.46 -2.06 54.93
C LYS A 138 -5.35 -3.45 54.31
N SER A 139 -6.49 -4.11 54.04
CA SER A 139 -6.54 -5.42 53.38
C SER A 139 -6.30 -5.31 51.87
N LEU A 140 -6.84 -4.26 51.22
CA LEU A 140 -6.54 -3.92 49.82
C LEU A 140 -5.07 -3.54 49.60
N GLU A 141 -4.46 -2.81 50.53
CA GLU A 141 -3.03 -2.47 50.52
C GLU A 141 -2.12 -3.71 50.74
N ALA A 142 -2.65 -4.79 51.33
CA ALA A 142 -1.94 -6.05 51.56
C ALA A 142 -2.07 -7.07 50.42
N ILE A 143 -2.96 -6.84 49.45
CA ILE A 143 -3.00 -7.63 48.21
C ILE A 143 -1.74 -7.25 47.43
N GLN A 144 -0.71 -8.10 47.47
CA GLN A 144 0.45 -7.94 46.62
C GLN A 144 0.01 -7.82 45.16
N PRO A 145 0.63 -6.94 44.36
CA PRO A 145 0.34 -6.87 42.93
C PRO A 145 0.53 -8.28 42.37
N LEU A 146 -0.55 -8.85 41.81
CA LEU A 146 -0.46 -10.02 40.96
C LEU A 146 0.65 -9.74 39.96
N ASP A 147 1.69 -10.57 39.95
CA ASP A 147 2.77 -10.51 38.98
C ASP A 147 2.18 -10.78 37.59
N MET A 148 1.65 -9.71 37.01
CA MET A 148 1.06 -9.64 35.70
C MET A 148 2.20 -9.48 34.69
N GLY A 149 3.13 -10.43 34.69
CA GLY A 149 4.31 -10.45 33.81
C GLY A 149 3.99 -10.27 32.32
N ASN A 150 2.72 -10.43 31.92
CA ASN A 150 2.25 -10.20 30.56
C ASN A 150 1.42 -8.91 30.35
N VAL A 151 1.00 -8.20 31.39
CA VAL A 151 0.28 -6.91 31.20
C VAL A 151 1.26 -5.79 30.89
N ALA A 152 2.48 -5.79 31.45
CA ALA A 152 3.52 -4.84 31.05
C ALA A 152 3.86 -4.94 29.55
N ALA A 153 3.84 -6.15 28.97
CA ALA A 153 4.03 -6.34 27.52
C ALA A 153 2.87 -5.77 26.69
N ILE A 154 1.63 -5.89 27.18
CA ILE A 154 0.44 -5.32 26.52
C ILE A 154 0.41 -3.79 26.67
N THR A 155 0.80 -3.25 27.82
CA THR A 155 0.91 -1.80 28.05
C THR A 155 2.04 -1.19 27.22
N ASN A 156 3.16 -1.89 27.03
CA ASN A 156 4.21 -1.45 26.11
C ASN A 156 3.77 -1.51 24.64
N LEU A 157 2.94 -2.49 24.24
CA LEU A 157 2.33 -2.56 22.91
C LEU A 157 1.26 -1.47 22.67
N MET A 158 0.51 -1.07 23.70
CA MET A 158 -0.43 0.06 23.61
C MET A 158 0.27 1.42 23.66
N GLY A 159 1.30 1.57 24.49
CA GLY A 159 2.10 2.79 24.58
C GLY A 159 2.87 3.08 23.29
N THR A 160 3.43 2.05 22.66
CA THR A 160 4.08 2.18 21.33
C THR A 160 3.08 2.53 20.23
N LYS A 161 1.83 2.05 20.29
CA LYS A 161 0.76 2.48 19.38
C LYS A 161 0.35 3.95 19.57
N GLN A 162 0.21 4.41 20.81
CA GLN A 162 -0.08 5.83 21.08
C GLN A 162 1.08 6.75 20.67
N THR A 163 2.32 6.28 20.76
CA THR A 163 3.48 7.07 20.31
C THR A 163 3.59 7.11 18.78
N LEU A 164 3.12 6.09 18.07
CA LEU A 164 3.07 6.07 16.61
C LEU A 164 1.91 6.90 16.04
N ASP A 165 0.74 6.93 16.68
CA ASP A 165 -0.39 7.77 16.22
C ASP A 165 -0.17 9.27 16.48
N ILE A 166 0.69 9.65 17.44
CA ILE A 166 1.00 11.06 17.72
C ILE A 166 2.06 11.63 16.75
N VAL A 167 2.87 10.77 16.10
CA VAL A 167 3.93 11.23 15.17
C VAL A 167 3.46 11.31 13.71
N VAL A 168 2.33 10.71 13.34
CA VAL A 168 1.76 10.81 11.97
C VAL A 168 0.77 11.99 11.83
N GLY A 169 0.44 12.69 12.92
CA GLY A 169 -0.56 13.78 12.94
C GLY A 169 -0.04 15.21 12.91
N SER A 170 1.28 15.47 12.88
CA SER A 170 1.83 16.84 13.03
C SER A 170 2.89 17.21 11.99
N SER A 171 2.64 16.94 10.72
CA SER A 171 3.37 17.55 9.61
C SER A 171 2.40 18.09 8.56
N SER A 172 1.74 19.20 8.89
CA SER A 172 1.16 20.12 7.92
C SER A 172 1.37 21.55 8.42
N HIS A 173 2.51 22.12 8.04
CA HIS A 173 2.68 23.56 7.86
C HIS A 173 2.78 23.83 6.36
#